data_AF-A0A920IFS9-F1
#
_entry.id   AF-A0A920IFS9-F1
#
_cell.length_a   1.000
_cell.length_b   1.000
_cell.length_c   1.000
_cell.angle_alpha   90.00
_cell.angle_beta   90.00
_cell.angle_gamma   90.00
#
_symmetry.space_group_name_H-M   'P 1'
#
loop_
_entity.id
_entity.type
_entity.pdbx_description
1 polymer ?
#
loop_
_entity_poly.entity_id
_entity_poly.type
_entity_poly.pdbx_seq_one_letter_code
_entity_poly.pdbx_strand_id
1 'polypeptide(L)'
;MPAGRRLACQCKIENDLVIDVPATSQVHNQLVRKAADNRVIDLRPPVRLCFIEVREPDMHEPSGDLRRVIEALEAQWPDRVSGPVSCDLHVLQQLQMALRQGKWTVTIALRAGCQIVAVWPGLKHQILGAAVDVGSTTMSAHICDMNDGTVLASTGIMNPQIRFGEDLMSRVSYGIMNEGGAAEMTKAVCEGLQQLIAGGAEQAGCTTDDVLEVVLVGNPVMHHLLLGIDPVELGGAPFALAVDTATEIKADEINLSLNKGSRIYILPCIAGHVGADAAGVVLAEAPQDGSDVQLLIDVGTNAEIVLGNKDRLLAASSPTGPAFEGAQISSGQRAAPGAIERLRINPETFEPRFSVIGSDIWSDEDGFDEAVSDTGITGICGSGIIEALGEMYLTGLITADGVIDGNLASRTERIEADGRTFKYRITDTVTILQNDIRAIQLAKAALHAGFKLLMDKMRIKTVDRVVLAGAFGTHIDPKYAMVLGMVPDCALPNVVAAGIQLVPERGWRC
;
A
#
# COMPACT_ATOMS: atom_id res chain seq x y z
N MET A 1 31.03 11.08 3.34
CA MET A 1 29.61 11.36 3.06
C MET A 1 29.48 11.79 1.60
N PRO A 2 28.39 11.41 0.89
CA PRO A 2 28.08 11.94 -0.44
C PRO A 2 28.09 13.48 -0.48
N ALA A 3 28.32 14.05 -1.66
CA ALA A 3 28.21 15.49 -1.85
C ALA A 3 26.82 16.00 -1.41
N GLY A 4 26.77 17.15 -0.73
CA GLY A 4 25.52 17.75 -0.22
C GLY A 4 25.05 17.28 1.16
N ARG A 5 25.50 16.12 1.68
CA ARG A 5 25.10 15.71 3.04
C ARG A 5 25.95 16.39 4.12
N ARG A 6 25.32 16.68 5.26
CA ARG A 6 25.94 17.28 6.46
C ARG A 6 25.43 16.57 7.71
N LEU A 7 26.26 16.51 8.75
CA LEU A 7 25.81 16.09 10.08
C LEU A 7 25.04 17.24 10.72
N ALA A 8 23.75 17.05 10.98
CA ALA A 8 22.88 18.10 11.51
C ALA A 8 23.43 18.69 12.82
N CYS A 9 24.01 17.86 13.68
CA CYS A 9 24.63 18.26 14.95
C CYS A 9 25.92 19.08 14.80
N GLN A 10 26.48 19.22 13.59
CA GLN A 10 27.72 19.95 13.32
C GLN A 10 27.53 21.11 12.35
N CYS A 11 26.29 21.48 12.02
CA CYS A 11 25.99 22.54 11.08
C CYS A 11 25.11 23.61 11.73
N LYS A 12 25.40 24.86 11.40
CA LYS A 12 24.62 26.01 11.84
C LYS A 12 23.88 26.59 10.64
N ILE A 13 22.60 26.87 10.83
CA ILE A 13 21.76 27.55 9.84
C ILE A 13 22.03 29.05 9.95
N GLU A 14 22.54 29.65 8.89
CA GLU A 14 22.91 31.09 8.87
C GLU A 14 22.02 31.94 7.94
N ASN A 15 21.28 31.30 7.02
CA ASN A 15 20.33 31.93 6.09
C ASN A 15 19.20 30.94 5.77
N ASP A 16 18.18 31.39 5.06
CA ASP A 16 17.10 30.53 4.55
C ASP A 16 17.67 29.38 3.70
N LEU A 17 17.25 28.15 4.00
CA LEU A 17 17.62 26.97 3.24
C LEU A 17 16.50 25.95 3.23
N VAL A 18 16.53 25.06 2.24
CA VAL A 18 15.73 23.84 2.20
C VAL A 18 16.61 22.69 2.66
N ILE A 19 16.14 21.93 3.65
CA ILE A 19 16.84 20.77 4.22
C ILE A 19 16.13 19.50 3.77
N ASP A 20 16.84 18.66 3.03
CA ASP A 20 16.40 17.29 2.76
C ASP A 20 16.92 16.37 3.88
N VAL A 21 16.01 15.77 4.65
CA VAL A 21 16.35 14.81 5.70
C VAL A 21 16.38 13.43 5.07
N PRO A 22 17.56 12.82 4.86
CA PRO A 22 17.64 11.55 4.14
C PRO A 22 16.90 10.46 4.90
N ALA A 23 16.19 9.59 4.18
CA ALA A 23 15.44 8.47 4.75
C ALA A 23 16.30 7.59 5.69
N THR A 24 17.60 7.44 5.42
CA THR A 24 18.55 6.71 6.28
C THR A 24 18.74 7.32 7.68
N SER A 25 18.43 8.60 7.86
CA SER A 25 18.49 9.31 9.14
C SER A 25 17.14 9.34 9.86
N GLN A 26 16.07 8.91 9.20
CA GLN A 26 14.77 8.73 9.82
C GLN A 26 14.81 7.40 10.55
N VAL A 27 14.84 7.48 11.88
CA VAL A 27 14.72 6.29 12.74
C VAL A 27 13.33 5.71 12.43
N HIS A 28 13.28 4.42 12.09
CA HIS A 28 12.10 3.55 11.89
C HIS A 28 11.90 3.09 10.45
N ASN A 29 12.33 1.86 10.16
CA ASN A 29 11.79 1.07 9.06
C ASN A 29 10.30 0.87 9.30
N GLN A 30 9.49 1.16 8.29
CA GLN A 30 8.05 0.96 8.37
C GLN A 30 7.79 -0.55 8.47
N LEU A 31 7.28 -0.98 9.62
CA LEU A 31 6.95 -2.36 9.90
C LEU A 31 5.67 -2.71 9.13
N VAL A 32 5.80 -3.29 7.94
CA VAL A 32 4.68 -3.96 7.26
C VAL A 32 4.34 -5.22 8.06
N ARG A 33 3.42 -5.09 9.01
CA ARG A 33 3.09 -6.13 10.01
C ARG A 33 1.78 -6.86 9.69
N LYS A 34 1.66 -7.45 8.50
CA LYS A 34 0.74 -8.57 8.32
C LYS A 34 1.19 -9.48 7.19
N ALA A 35 1.17 -10.79 7.46
CA ALA A 35 1.35 -11.81 6.44
C ALA A 35 0.17 -11.75 5.46
N ALA A 36 0.40 -12.10 4.20
CA ALA A 36 -0.67 -12.29 3.22
C ALA A 36 -1.72 -13.27 3.79
N ASP A 37 -3.00 -13.00 3.52
CA ASP A 37 -4.09 -13.85 4.00
C ASP A 37 -3.93 -15.29 3.46
N ASN A 38 -4.36 -16.29 4.24
CA ASN A 38 -4.27 -17.71 3.90
C ASN A 38 -5.33 -18.13 2.86
N ARG A 39 -5.78 -17.20 2.01
CA ARG A 39 -6.74 -17.51 0.95
C ARG A 39 -6.11 -18.47 -0.05
N VAL A 40 -6.79 -19.57 -0.32
CA VAL A 40 -6.39 -20.52 -1.35
C VAL A 40 -6.70 -19.91 -2.71
N ILE A 41 -5.68 -19.78 -3.55
CA ILE A 41 -5.77 -19.18 -4.88
C ILE A 41 -5.30 -20.22 -5.89
N ASP A 42 -6.12 -20.45 -6.92
CA ASP A 42 -5.70 -21.26 -8.06
C ASP A 42 -4.68 -20.46 -8.87
N LEU A 43 -3.40 -20.74 -8.63
CA LEU A 43 -2.30 -19.97 -9.20
C LEU A 43 -2.20 -20.24 -10.71
N ARG A 44 -2.41 -19.19 -11.51
CA ARG A 44 -2.24 -19.21 -12.96
C ARG A 44 -1.32 -18.08 -13.38
N PRO A 45 -0.03 -18.17 -13.02
CA PRO A 45 0.89 -17.08 -13.24
C PRO A 45 1.01 -16.84 -14.76
N PRO A 46 1.09 -15.58 -15.22
CA PRO A 46 1.19 -15.27 -16.64
C PRO A 46 2.47 -15.84 -17.24
N VAL A 47 3.53 -16.00 -16.44
CA VAL A 47 4.79 -16.63 -16.84
C VAL A 47 4.95 -17.99 -16.18
N ARG A 48 5.27 -19.01 -16.98
CA ARG A 48 5.55 -20.38 -16.50
C ARG A 48 6.90 -20.88 -17.00
N LEU A 49 7.69 -21.48 -16.09
CA LEU A 49 9.01 -22.05 -16.39
C LEU A 49 8.91 -23.45 -17.02
N CYS A 50 9.40 -23.61 -18.24
CA CYS A 50 9.38 -24.85 -18.99
C CYS A 50 10.82 -25.36 -19.18
N PHE A 51 11.22 -26.35 -18.40
CA PHE A 51 12.50 -27.05 -18.61
C PHE A 51 12.35 -28.02 -19.79
N ILE A 52 13.20 -27.88 -20.80
CA ILE A 52 13.11 -28.65 -22.04
C ILE A 52 14.47 -29.19 -22.46
N GLU A 53 14.45 -30.38 -23.06
CA GLU A 53 15.57 -30.94 -23.80
C GLU A 53 15.38 -30.68 -25.30
N VAL A 54 16.35 -30.03 -25.92
CA VAL A 54 16.30 -29.61 -27.32
C VAL A 54 17.20 -30.54 -28.13
N ARG A 55 16.68 -31.14 -29.21
CA ARG A 55 17.50 -31.96 -30.12
C ARG A 55 18.70 -31.19 -30.64
N GLU A 56 19.88 -31.79 -30.79
CA GLU A 56 21.06 -31.13 -31.36
C GLU A 56 20.85 -30.68 -32.82
N PRO A 57 21.59 -29.68 -33.34
CA PRO A 57 21.56 -29.33 -34.75
C PRO A 57 22.13 -30.48 -35.58
N ASP A 58 21.40 -30.86 -36.62
CA ASP A 58 21.75 -31.96 -37.52
C ASP A 58 22.02 -31.42 -38.94
N MET A 59 23.08 -31.91 -39.58
CA MET A 59 23.38 -31.63 -40.99
C MET A 59 22.31 -32.16 -41.94
N HIS A 60 21.65 -33.27 -41.59
CA HIS A 60 20.62 -33.90 -42.41
C HIS A 60 19.25 -33.25 -42.24
N GLU A 61 19.04 -32.48 -41.17
CA GLU A 61 17.82 -31.73 -40.90
C GLU A 61 18.13 -30.28 -40.47
N PRO A 62 18.50 -29.40 -41.41
CA PRO A 62 18.91 -28.04 -41.09
C PRO A 62 17.71 -27.23 -40.57
N SER A 63 17.71 -26.97 -39.26
CA SER A 63 16.66 -26.21 -38.56
C SER A 63 17.28 -25.16 -37.65
N GLY A 64 16.62 -24.00 -37.54
CA GLY A 64 17.05 -22.92 -36.64
C GLY A 64 16.81 -23.27 -35.17
N ASP A 65 17.62 -22.71 -34.28
CA ASP A 65 17.57 -22.99 -32.85
C ASP A 65 16.20 -22.66 -32.23
N LEU A 66 15.57 -21.55 -32.63
CA LEU A 66 14.22 -21.21 -32.17
C LEU A 66 13.20 -22.27 -32.59
N ARG A 67 13.28 -22.76 -33.83
CA ARG A 67 12.36 -23.80 -34.32
C ARG A 67 12.49 -25.08 -33.47
N ARG A 68 13.72 -25.53 -33.20
CA ARG A 68 13.97 -26.71 -32.36
C ARG A 68 13.47 -26.52 -30.93
N VAL A 69 13.59 -25.30 -30.38
CA VAL A 69 13.08 -24.94 -29.05
C VAL A 69 11.55 -24.96 -29.01
N ILE A 70 10.88 -24.41 -30.03
CA ILE A 70 9.41 -24.44 -30.13
C ILE A 70 8.91 -25.88 -30.25
N GLU A 71 9.53 -26.69 -31.11
CA GLU A 71 9.20 -28.12 -31.26
C GLU A 71 9.33 -28.87 -29.92
N ALA A 72 10.42 -28.63 -29.17
CA ALA A 72 10.63 -29.23 -27.85
C ALA A 72 9.62 -28.75 -26.81
N LEU A 73 9.28 -27.46 -26.81
CA LEU A 73 8.30 -26.86 -25.91
C LEU A 73 6.89 -27.42 -26.14
N GLU A 74 6.45 -27.50 -27.40
CA GLU A 74 5.15 -28.06 -27.78
C GLU A 74 5.05 -29.55 -27.45
N ALA A 75 6.14 -30.31 -27.64
CA ALA A 75 6.16 -31.74 -27.36
C ALA A 75 6.18 -32.07 -25.86
N GLN A 76 6.95 -31.32 -25.06
CA GLN A 76 7.20 -31.62 -23.64
C GLN A 76 6.25 -30.89 -22.70
N TRP A 77 5.69 -29.76 -23.12
CA TRP A 77 4.75 -28.95 -22.34
C TRP A 77 3.47 -28.56 -23.14
N PRO A 78 2.75 -29.53 -23.74
CA PRO A 78 1.58 -29.24 -24.57
C PRO A 78 0.49 -28.46 -23.83
N ASP A 79 0.29 -28.72 -22.53
CA ASP A 79 -0.71 -28.02 -21.70
C ASP A 79 -0.35 -26.57 -21.37
N ARG A 80 0.90 -26.16 -21.67
CA ARG A 80 1.36 -24.79 -21.42
C ARG A 80 1.34 -23.92 -22.67
N VAL A 81 1.32 -24.52 -23.86
CA VAL A 81 1.28 -23.80 -25.13
C VAL A 81 -0.17 -23.58 -25.53
N SER A 82 -0.59 -22.32 -25.63
CA SER A 82 -1.98 -21.94 -25.95
C SER A 82 -2.17 -21.47 -27.39
N GLY A 83 -1.08 -21.25 -28.12
CA GLY A 83 -1.09 -20.74 -29.50
C GLY A 83 0.31 -20.70 -30.11
N PRO A 84 0.47 -20.10 -31.31
CA PRO A 84 1.75 -20.01 -32.00
C PRO A 84 2.82 -19.33 -31.14
N VAL A 85 3.94 -20.02 -30.92
CA VAL A 85 5.00 -19.54 -30.04
C VAL A 85 5.89 -18.52 -30.75
N SER A 86 6.09 -17.38 -30.09
CA SER A 86 6.99 -16.30 -30.49
C SER A 86 8.05 -16.04 -29.41
N CYS A 87 9.02 -15.19 -29.70
CA CYS A 87 10.18 -14.98 -28.82
C CYS A 87 10.63 -13.52 -28.87
N ASP A 88 10.92 -12.94 -27.71
CA ASP A 88 11.48 -11.60 -27.62
C ASP A 88 12.90 -11.55 -28.22
N LEU A 89 13.25 -10.41 -28.82
CA LEU A 89 14.53 -10.24 -29.52
C LEU A 89 15.74 -10.50 -28.60
N HIS A 90 15.71 -10.05 -27.35
CA HIS A 90 16.82 -10.27 -26.42
C HIS A 90 17.03 -11.76 -26.09
N VAL A 91 15.96 -12.55 -26.11
CA VAL A 91 16.06 -14.00 -25.93
C VAL A 91 16.69 -14.63 -27.17
N LEU A 92 16.24 -14.27 -28.37
CA LEU A 92 16.84 -14.73 -29.62
C LEU A 92 18.35 -14.48 -29.69
N GLN A 93 18.78 -13.31 -29.22
CA GLN A 93 20.20 -12.92 -29.16
C GLN A 93 21.02 -13.78 -28.18
N GLN A 94 20.39 -14.39 -27.17
CA GLN A 94 21.04 -15.21 -26.15
C GLN A 94 20.86 -16.72 -26.37
N LEU A 95 19.93 -17.11 -27.26
CA LEU A 95 19.43 -18.48 -27.36
C LEU A 95 20.52 -19.51 -27.65
N GLN A 96 21.38 -19.26 -28.65
CA GLN A 96 22.42 -20.22 -29.02
C GLN A 96 23.43 -20.44 -27.90
N MET A 97 23.78 -19.36 -27.19
CA MET A 97 24.70 -19.41 -26.07
C MET A 97 24.11 -20.22 -24.91
N ALA A 98 22.85 -19.96 -24.56
CA ALA A 98 22.15 -20.70 -23.50
C ALA A 98 22.03 -22.20 -23.84
N LEU A 99 21.66 -22.54 -25.08
CA LEU A 99 21.57 -23.92 -25.55
C LEU A 99 22.92 -24.65 -25.44
N ARG A 100 24.02 -24.02 -25.87
CA ARG A 100 25.35 -24.63 -25.82
C ARG A 100 25.84 -24.81 -24.38
N GLN A 101 25.68 -23.80 -23.53
CA GLN A 101 26.07 -23.87 -22.12
C GLN A 101 25.26 -24.93 -21.35
N GLY A 102 23.97 -25.02 -21.64
CA GLY A 102 23.07 -26.01 -21.06
C GLY A 102 23.20 -27.41 -21.65
N LYS A 103 24.13 -27.66 -22.57
CA LYS A 103 24.27 -28.94 -23.30
C LYS A 103 22.92 -29.39 -23.88
N TRP A 104 22.24 -28.45 -24.53
CA TRP A 104 20.92 -28.59 -25.12
C TRP A 104 19.77 -28.84 -24.15
N THR A 105 19.99 -28.65 -22.86
CA THR A 105 18.93 -28.53 -21.85
C THR A 105 18.82 -27.08 -21.42
N VAL A 106 17.61 -26.51 -21.46
CA VAL A 106 17.36 -25.11 -21.11
C VAL A 106 16.04 -24.97 -20.36
N THR A 107 15.89 -23.90 -19.59
CA THR A 107 14.61 -23.48 -19.04
C THR A 107 14.11 -22.24 -19.76
N ILE A 108 12.86 -22.28 -20.21
CA ILE A 108 12.17 -21.21 -20.91
C ILE A 108 11.13 -20.57 -19.99
N ALA A 109 11.13 -19.23 -19.90
CA ALA A 109 9.99 -18.50 -19.36
C ALA A 109 8.97 -18.25 -20.48
N LEU A 110 7.84 -18.97 -20.44
CA LEU A 110 6.74 -18.84 -21.39
C LEU A 110 5.64 -17.97 -20.78
N ARG A 111 5.43 -16.78 -21.35
CA ARG A 111 4.38 -15.84 -20.99
C ARG A 111 3.11 -16.07 -21.81
N ALA A 112 1.95 -16.02 -21.17
CA ALA A 112 0.61 -16.17 -21.75
C ALA A 112 0.42 -17.44 -22.62
N GLY A 113 1.31 -18.43 -22.47
CA GLY A 113 1.34 -19.66 -23.26
C GLY A 113 1.85 -19.52 -24.70
N CYS A 114 2.37 -18.36 -25.12
CA CYS A 114 2.79 -18.15 -26.51
C CYS A 114 4.01 -17.23 -26.70
N GLN A 115 4.53 -16.57 -25.67
CA GLN A 115 5.67 -15.66 -25.81
C GLN A 115 6.84 -16.08 -24.92
N ILE A 116 7.99 -16.38 -25.52
CA ILE A 116 9.22 -16.65 -24.79
C ILE A 116 9.85 -15.32 -24.37
N VAL A 117 9.94 -15.07 -23.07
CA VAL A 117 10.43 -13.81 -22.49
C VAL A 117 11.81 -13.93 -21.83
N ALA A 118 12.24 -15.14 -21.46
CA ALA A 118 13.58 -15.41 -20.94
C ALA A 118 14.03 -16.85 -21.20
N VAL A 119 15.34 -17.08 -21.21
CA VAL A 119 15.98 -18.39 -21.36
C VAL A 119 17.18 -18.51 -20.42
N TRP A 120 17.32 -19.66 -19.78
CA TRP A 120 18.50 -20.01 -18.96
C TRP A 120 19.09 -21.36 -19.38
N PRO A 121 20.43 -21.51 -19.35
CA PRO A 121 21.06 -22.81 -19.52
C PRO A 121 20.70 -23.75 -18.34
N GLY A 122 20.33 -24.99 -18.66
CA GLY A 122 19.96 -25.98 -17.65
C GLY A 122 18.65 -25.64 -16.92
N LEU A 123 18.54 -26.11 -15.67
CA LEU A 123 17.35 -25.97 -14.85
C LEU A 123 17.35 -24.64 -14.08
N LYS A 124 16.32 -23.82 -14.28
CA LYS A 124 16.00 -22.65 -13.46
C LYS A 124 14.83 -23.01 -12.55
N HIS A 125 15.06 -22.98 -11.24
CA HIS A 125 14.06 -23.43 -10.25
C HIS A 125 13.00 -22.37 -9.94
N GLN A 126 13.38 -21.09 -9.98
CA GLN A 126 12.58 -20.02 -9.40
C GLN A 126 12.69 -18.75 -10.23
N ILE A 127 11.55 -18.07 -10.38
CA ILE A 127 11.40 -16.70 -10.85
C ILE A 127 10.45 -15.98 -9.91
N LEU A 128 10.55 -14.65 -9.88
CA LEU A 128 9.84 -13.80 -8.94
C LEU A 128 8.78 -12.96 -9.63
N GLY A 129 7.72 -12.67 -8.88
CA GLY A 129 6.76 -11.61 -9.15
C GLY A 129 6.85 -10.54 -8.04
N ALA A 130 6.48 -9.30 -8.35
CA ALA A 130 6.38 -8.24 -7.36
C ALA A 130 4.98 -7.61 -7.40
N ALA A 131 4.25 -7.62 -6.29
CA ALA A 131 3.01 -6.85 -6.14
C ALA A 131 3.31 -5.59 -5.34
N VAL A 132 3.04 -4.41 -5.90
CA VAL A 132 3.49 -3.13 -5.35
C VAL A 132 2.33 -2.14 -5.25
N ASP A 133 2.15 -1.61 -4.05
CA ASP A 133 1.23 -0.51 -3.77
C ASP A 133 2.03 0.79 -3.66
N VAL A 134 1.75 1.71 -4.57
CA VAL A 134 2.38 3.01 -4.66
C VAL A 134 1.47 4.06 -4.04
N GLY A 135 1.47 4.11 -2.71
CA GLY A 135 0.79 5.13 -1.94
C GLY A 135 1.48 6.49 -2.05
N SER A 136 0.74 7.56 -1.75
CA SER A 136 1.29 8.92 -1.70
C SER A 136 2.44 9.02 -0.70
N THR A 137 2.29 8.45 0.48
CA THR A 137 3.25 8.59 1.57
C THR A 137 4.20 7.39 1.71
N THR A 138 3.68 6.20 1.43
CA THR A 138 4.38 4.93 1.60
C THR A 138 4.24 4.12 0.33
N MET A 139 5.34 3.49 -0.08
CA MET A 139 5.33 2.46 -1.11
C MET A 139 5.62 1.12 -0.45
N SER A 140 4.86 0.08 -0.78
CA SER A 140 5.03 -1.25 -0.22
C SER A 140 5.06 -2.32 -1.31
N ALA A 141 5.86 -3.36 -1.14
CA ALA A 141 5.99 -4.45 -2.09
C ALA A 141 5.97 -5.81 -1.40
N HIS A 142 5.31 -6.77 -2.05
CA HIS A 142 5.45 -8.19 -1.77
C HIS A 142 6.17 -8.86 -2.94
N ILE A 143 7.27 -9.54 -2.62
CA ILE A 143 8.00 -10.37 -3.58
C ILE A 143 7.52 -11.80 -3.43
N CYS A 144 7.02 -12.38 -4.52
CA CYS A 144 6.39 -13.69 -4.54
C CYS A 144 7.17 -14.67 -5.40
N ASP A 145 7.24 -15.94 -4.98
CA ASP A 145 7.61 -17.03 -5.87
C ASP A 145 6.46 -17.26 -6.86
N MET A 146 6.76 -17.16 -8.16
CA MET A 146 5.75 -17.34 -9.22
C MET A 146 5.36 -18.81 -9.44
N ASN A 147 6.07 -19.78 -8.87
CA ASN A 147 5.73 -21.19 -9.02
C ASN A 147 4.56 -21.59 -8.11
N ASP A 148 4.53 -21.08 -6.89
CA ASP A 148 3.55 -21.47 -5.86
C ASP A 148 2.80 -20.29 -5.20
N GLY A 149 3.18 -19.05 -5.51
CA GLY A 149 2.54 -17.84 -5.00
C GLY A 149 3.00 -17.43 -3.60
N THR A 150 4.00 -18.11 -3.01
CA THR A 150 4.49 -17.82 -1.66
C THR A 150 5.12 -16.43 -1.61
N VAL A 151 4.72 -15.60 -0.64
CA VAL A 151 5.40 -14.32 -0.37
C VAL A 151 6.73 -14.60 0.31
N LEU A 152 7.83 -14.30 -0.38
CA LEU A 152 9.20 -14.49 0.08
C LEU A 152 9.73 -13.30 0.88
N ALA A 153 9.30 -12.09 0.53
CA ALA A 153 9.70 -10.87 1.22
C ALA A 153 8.60 -9.80 1.17
N SER A 154 8.53 -8.98 2.20
CA SER A 154 7.66 -7.80 2.28
C SER A 154 8.50 -6.59 2.64
N THR A 155 8.53 -5.59 1.76
CA THR A 155 9.34 -4.38 1.93
C THR A 155 8.47 -3.14 1.87
N GLY A 156 8.92 -2.07 2.54
CA GLY A 156 8.24 -0.78 2.52
C GLY A 156 9.24 0.35 2.62
N ILE A 157 9.02 1.42 1.84
CA ILE A 157 9.80 2.65 1.89
C ILE A 157 8.88 3.86 1.94
N MET A 158 9.41 4.96 2.45
CA MET A 158 8.77 6.25 2.30
C MET A 158 8.80 6.66 0.82
N ASN A 159 7.67 7.16 0.30
CA ASN A 159 7.61 7.61 -1.09
C ASN A 159 8.58 8.80 -1.28
N PRO A 160 9.58 8.69 -2.17
CA PRO A 160 10.59 9.74 -2.37
C PRO A 160 10.00 11.04 -2.93
N GLN A 161 8.75 11.01 -3.39
CA GLN A 161 8.05 12.20 -3.86
C GLN A 161 7.56 13.14 -2.76
N ILE A 162 7.60 12.73 -1.47
CA ILE A 162 7.15 13.58 -0.35
C ILE A 162 7.83 14.96 -0.35
N ARG A 163 9.09 15.04 -0.78
CA ARG A 163 9.83 16.31 -0.89
C ARG A 163 9.23 17.32 -1.88
N PHE A 164 8.40 16.86 -2.81
CA PHE A 164 7.71 17.70 -3.81
C PHE A 164 6.30 18.08 -3.37
N GLY A 165 5.76 17.42 -2.34
CA GLY A 165 4.41 17.62 -1.84
C GLY A 165 4.03 16.50 -0.87
N GLU A 166 3.53 16.90 0.30
CA GLU A 166 3.08 15.97 1.35
C GLU A 166 1.81 15.22 0.95
N ASP A 167 0.96 15.82 0.12
CA ASP A 167 -0.29 15.24 -0.37
C ASP A 167 -0.38 15.23 -1.91
N LEU A 168 -1.47 14.68 -2.45
CA LEU A 168 -1.66 14.57 -3.90
C LEU A 168 -1.78 15.94 -4.58
N MET A 169 -2.51 16.88 -3.97
CA MET A 169 -2.80 18.18 -4.59
C MET A 169 -1.58 19.11 -4.57
N SER A 170 -0.75 19.01 -3.55
CA SER A 170 0.54 19.70 -3.47
C SER A 170 1.52 19.18 -4.53
N ARG A 171 1.51 17.88 -4.85
CA ARG A 171 2.28 17.32 -5.98
C ARG A 171 1.77 17.81 -7.33
N VAL A 172 0.46 17.82 -7.53
CA VAL A 172 -0.12 18.40 -8.74
C VAL A 172 0.26 19.88 -8.86
N SER A 173 0.15 20.63 -7.76
CA SER A 173 0.57 22.04 -7.71
C SER A 173 2.05 22.22 -8.00
N TYR A 174 2.91 21.32 -7.51
CA TYR A 174 4.34 21.32 -7.82
C TYR A 174 4.59 21.16 -9.33
N GLY A 175 3.88 20.25 -9.99
CA GLY A 175 3.92 20.09 -11.45
C GLY A 175 3.46 21.35 -12.20
N ILE A 176 2.42 22.04 -11.71
CA ILE A 176 1.95 23.32 -12.27
C ILE A 176 2.99 24.44 -12.09
N MET A 177 3.60 24.53 -10.91
CA MET A 177 4.46 25.64 -10.52
C MET A 177 5.91 25.50 -11.02
N ASN A 178 6.34 24.29 -11.40
CA ASN A 178 7.72 24.01 -11.78
C ASN A 178 7.76 23.32 -13.14
N GLU A 179 8.35 24.01 -14.13
CA GLU A 179 8.56 23.43 -15.45
C GLU A 179 9.43 22.15 -15.34
N GLY A 180 8.92 21.03 -15.85
CA GLY A 180 9.57 19.72 -15.72
C GLY A 180 9.31 19.00 -14.39
N GLY A 181 8.52 19.59 -13.47
CA GLY A 181 8.25 19.01 -12.15
C GLY A 181 7.61 17.62 -12.21
N ALA A 182 6.72 17.37 -13.18
CA ALA A 182 6.16 16.04 -13.41
C ALA A 182 7.24 14.98 -13.73
N ALA A 183 8.20 15.31 -14.59
CA ALA A 183 9.29 14.41 -14.94
C ALA A 183 10.24 14.14 -13.76
N GLU A 184 10.49 15.14 -12.91
CA GLU A 184 11.27 14.96 -11.68
C GLU A 184 10.57 14.01 -10.70
N MET A 185 9.26 14.16 -10.54
CA MET A 185 8.44 13.29 -9.71
C MET A 185 8.36 11.86 -10.27
N THR A 186 8.19 11.68 -11.59
CA THR A 186 8.26 10.37 -12.26
C THR A 186 9.59 9.70 -12.00
N LYS A 187 10.70 10.42 -12.21
CA LYS A 187 12.03 9.88 -11.95
C LYS A 187 12.17 9.43 -10.49
N ALA A 188 11.74 10.25 -9.54
CA ALA A 188 11.85 9.93 -8.12
C ALA A 188 11.04 8.67 -7.75
N VAL A 189 9.80 8.52 -8.22
CA VAL A 189 8.99 7.33 -7.89
C VAL A 189 9.52 6.07 -8.57
N CYS A 190 10.00 6.15 -9.81
CA CYS A 190 10.63 5.00 -10.47
C CYS A 190 11.94 4.57 -9.79
N GLU A 191 12.76 5.53 -9.34
CA GLU A 191 13.95 5.24 -8.53
C GLU A 191 13.59 4.58 -7.18
N GLY A 192 12.52 5.06 -6.53
CA GLY A 192 11.98 4.44 -5.31
C GLY A 192 11.48 3.02 -5.56
N LEU A 193 10.74 2.80 -6.65
CA LEU A 193 10.23 1.48 -7.06
C LEU A 193 11.38 0.50 -7.35
N GLN A 194 12.43 0.95 -8.03
CA GLN A 194 13.63 0.15 -8.28
C GLN A 194 14.31 -0.28 -6.97
N GLN A 195 14.47 0.64 -6.02
CA GLN A 195 15.07 0.33 -4.71
C GLN A 195 14.21 -0.65 -3.91
N LEU A 196 12.89 -0.45 -3.93
CA LEU A 196 11.93 -1.28 -3.23
C LEU A 196 11.94 -2.73 -3.74
N ILE A 197 11.91 -2.92 -5.06
CA ILE A 197 11.96 -4.26 -5.69
C ILE A 197 13.33 -4.90 -5.49
N ALA A 198 14.43 -4.15 -5.67
CA ALA A 198 15.78 -4.68 -5.48
C ALA A 198 16.02 -5.15 -4.03
N GLY A 199 15.61 -4.35 -3.05
CA GLY A 199 15.71 -4.72 -1.63
C GLY A 199 14.84 -5.92 -1.28
N GLY A 200 13.64 -6.03 -1.88
CA GLY A 200 12.79 -7.21 -1.70
C GLY A 200 13.39 -8.48 -2.33
N ALA A 201 13.94 -8.39 -3.54
CA ALA A 201 14.60 -9.51 -4.20
C ALA A 201 15.82 -9.98 -3.41
N GLU A 202 16.63 -9.05 -2.88
CA GLU A 202 17.78 -9.36 -2.03
C GLU A 202 17.35 -10.08 -0.74
N GLN A 203 16.29 -9.63 -0.07
CA GLN A 203 15.74 -10.29 1.12
C GLN A 203 15.22 -11.70 0.83
N ALA A 204 14.70 -11.93 -0.39
CA ALA A 204 14.31 -13.25 -0.87
C ALA A 204 15.50 -14.15 -1.28
N GLY A 205 16.74 -13.64 -1.23
CA GLY A 205 17.94 -14.37 -1.67
C GLY A 205 18.07 -14.46 -3.20
N CYS A 206 17.40 -13.58 -3.93
CA CYS A 206 17.38 -13.50 -5.40
C CYS A 206 17.95 -12.18 -5.90
N THR A 207 17.90 -11.98 -7.21
CA THR A 207 18.34 -10.77 -7.90
C THR A 207 17.18 -10.12 -8.67
N THR A 208 17.34 -8.87 -9.10
CA THR A 208 16.34 -8.18 -9.94
C THR A 208 16.14 -8.85 -11.30
N ASP A 209 17.13 -9.61 -11.79
CA ASP A 209 17.03 -10.41 -13.02
C ASP A 209 16.09 -11.62 -12.88
N ASP A 210 15.72 -11.98 -11.65
CA ASP A 210 14.77 -13.05 -11.37
C ASP A 210 13.30 -12.57 -11.40
N VAL A 211 13.07 -11.25 -11.33
CA VAL A 211 11.73 -10.65 -11.33
C VAL A 211 11.21 -10.55 -12.76
N LEU A 212 10.17 -11.31 -13.11
CA LEU A 212 9.58 -11.31 -14.46
C LEU A 212 8.24 -10.61 -14.57
N GLU A 213 7.51 -10.45 -13.47
CA GLU A 213 6.19 -9.82 -13.47
C GLU A 213 6.11 -8.84 -12.31
N VAL A 214 5.57 -7.65 -12.58
CA VAL A 214 5.33 -6.63 -11.58
C VAL A 214 3.89 -6.16 -11.72
N VAL A 215 3.12 -6.20 -10.64
CA VAL A 215 1.77 -5.61 -10.56
C VAL A 215 1.85 -4.33 -9.75
N LEU A 216 1.37 -3.22 -10.30
CA LEU A 216 1.34 -1.93 -9.64
C LEU A 216 -0.10 -1.48 -9.38
N VAL A 217 -0.34 -0.95 -8.19
CA VAL A 217 -1.55 -0.22 -7.82
C VAL A 217 -1.18 1.13 -7.21
N GLY A 218 -2.13 2.07 -7.23
CA GLY A 218 -1.98 3.39 -6.64
C GLY A 218 -3.09 4.33 -7.09
N ASN A 219 -3.25 5.43 -6.36
CA ASN A 219 -4.23 6.46 -6.72
C ASN A 219 -3.89 7.10 -8.09
N PRO A 220 -4.83 7.83 -8.72
CA PRO A 220 -4.65 8.33 -10.09
C PRO A 220 -3.41 9.20 -10.31
N VAL A 221 -3.01 10.01 -9.32
CA VAL A 221 -1.80 10.85 -9.43
C VAL A 221 -0.55 9.97 -9.43
N MET A 222 -0.48 8.97 -8.55
CA MET A 222 0.65 8.02 -8.51
C MET A 222 0.70 7.17 -9.77
N HIS A 223 -0.46 6.68 -10.21
CA HIS A 223 -0.64 5.93 -11.44
C HIS A 223 -0.07 6.67 -12.67
N HIS A 224 -0.47 7.94 -12.85
CA HIS A 224 0.02 8.75 -13.98
C HIS A 224 1.51 9.04 -13.88
N LEU A 225 2.00 9.40 -12.68
CA LEU A 225 3.42 9.69 -12.50
C LEU A 225 4.31 8.48 -12.75
N LEU A 226 3.88 7.26 -12.39
CA LEU A 226 4.60 6.02 -12.71
C LEU A 226 4.71 5.78 -14.22
N LEU A 227 3.66 6.14 -14.97
CA LEU A 227 3.61 6.04 -16.43
C LEU A 227 4.29 7.21 -17.15
N GLY A 228 4.85 8.18 -16.42
CA GLY A 228 5.41 9.40 -17.00
C GLY A 228 4.37 10.35 -17.60
N ILE A 229 3.11 10.19 -17.20
CA ILE A 229 2.00 11.06 -17.60
C ILE A 229 1.91 12.22 -16.61
N ASP A 230 1.82 13.44 -17.13
CA ASP A 230 1.65 14.64 -16.30
C ASP A 230 0.29 14.62 -15.57
N PRO A 231 0.26 14.69 -14.22
CA PRO A 231 -0.98 14.63 -13.45
C PRO A 231 -1.71 15.99 -13.35
N VAL A 232 -1.26 17.06 -14.01
CA VAL A 232 -1.87 18.41 -13.92
C VAL A 232 -3.39 18.39 -14.16
N GLU A 233 -3.87 17.62 -15.14
CA GLU A 233 -5.29 17.53 -15.49
C GLU A 233 -6.16 16.82 -14.41
N LEU A 234 -5.53 16.17 -13.43
CA LEU A 234 -6.20 15.61 -12.26
C LEU A 234 -6.47 16.66 -11.18
N GLY A 235 -5.79 17.81 -11.21
CA GLY A 235 -6.01 18.91 -10.27
C GLY A 235 -7.14 19.86 -10.65
N GLY A 236 -7.56 19.86 -11.91
CA GLY A 236 -8.61 20.73 -12.43
C GLY A 236 -9.86 19.94 -12.82
N ALA A 237 -11.05 20.44 -12.49
CA ALA A 237 -12.29 19.84 -12.99
C ALA A 237 -12.27 19.82 -14.54
N PRO A 238 -12.60 18.69 -15.19
CA PRO A 238 -13.35 17.54 -14.67
C PRO A 238 -12.50 16.37 -14.11
N PHE A 239 -11.25 16.60 -13.72
CA PHE A 239 -10.32 15.62 -13.16
C PHE A 239 -10.01 14.50 -14.15
N ALA A 240 -9.52 14.89 -15.34
CA ALA A 240 -9.47 14.00 -16.49
C ALA A 240 -8.31 12.99 -16.40
N LEU A 241 -8.64 11.70 -16.53
CA LEU A 241 -7.65 10.64 -16.69
C LEU A 241 -7.17 10.61 -18.14
N ALA A 242 -5.86 10.45 -18.35
CA ALA A 242 -5.31 10.14 -19.68
C ALA A 242 -5.60 8.69 -20.09
N VAL A 243 -5.63 7.78 -19.10
CA VAL A 243 -5.99 6.38 -19.26
C VAL A 243 -6.75 5.91 -18.03
N ASP A 244 -7.84 5.19 -18.25
CA ASP A 244 -8.72 4.60 -17.22
C ASP A 244 -8.74 3.06 -17.30
N THR A 245 -8.09 2.48 -18.32
CA THR A 245 -7.99 1.03 -18.51
C THR A 245 -6.68 0.47 -17.97
N ALA A 246 -6.63 -0.84 -17.74
CA ALA A 246 -5.42 -1.51 -17.31
C ALA A 246 -4.33 -1.36 -18.37
N THR A 247 -3.09 -1.16 -17.92
CA THR A 247 -1.94 -0.93 -18.80
C THR A 247 -0.89 -2.02 -18.59
N GLU A 248 -0.43 -2.63 -19.68
CA GLU A 248 0.71 -3.55 -19.66
C GLU A 248 1.88 -2.94 -20.45
N ILE A 249 3.05 -2.83 -19.82
CA ILE A 249 4.28 -2.30 -20.41
C ILE A 249 5.47 -3.20 -20.08
N LYS A 250 6.58 -3.00 -20.78
CA LYS A 250 7.87 -3.55 -20.36
C LYS A 250 8.47 -2.74 -19.23
N ALA A 251 9.25 -3.39 -18.38
CA ALA A 251 9.89 -2.72 -17.25
C ALA A 251 10.89 -1.63 -17.66
N ASP A 252 11.53 -1.77 -18.82
CA ASP A 252 12.49 -0.79 -19.34
C ASP A 252 11.83 0.49 -19.87
N GLU A 253 10.54 0.49 -20.20
CA GLU A 253 9.79 1.68 -20.64
C GLU A 253 9.68 2.74 -19.54
N ILE A 254 9.72 2.33 -18.26
CA ILE A 254 9.77 3.24 -17.10
C ILE A 254 11.14 3.23 -16.39
N ASN A 255 12.18 2.76 -17.08
CA ASN A 255 13.57 2.69 -16.62
C ASN A 255 13.81 1.79 -15.40
N LEU A 256 13.01 0.73 -15.21
CA LEU A 256 13.32 -0.30 -14.23
C LEU A 256 14.33 -1.29 -14.80
N SER A 257 15.43 -1.49 -14.06
CA SER A 257 16.49 -2.44 -14.36
C SER A 257 16.17 -3.80 -13.73
N LEU A 258 15.19 -4.49 -14.33
CA LEU A 258 14.82 -5.87 -14.03
C LEU A 258 15.29 -6.79 -15.17
N ASN A 259 14.79 -8.03 -15.21
CA ASN A 259 14.96 -8.87 -16.39
C ASN A 259 14.45 -8.15 -17.66
N LYS A 260 15.13 -8.31 -18.79
CA LYS A 260 14.68 -7.72 -20.07
C LYS A 260 13.31 -8.25 -20.54
N GLY A 261 12.93 -9.43 -20.08
CA GLY A 261 11.63 -10.04 -20.31
C GLY A 261 10.53 -9.53 -19.37
N SER A 262 10.85 -8.71 -18.36
CA SER A 262 9.88 -8.33 -17.34
C SER A 262 8.74 -7.50 -17.93
N ARG A 263 7.53 -7.76 -17.43
CA ARG A 263 6.33 -6.95 -17.71
C ARG A 263 5.84 -6.31 -16.44
N ILE A 264 5.21 -5.15 -16.62
CA ILE A 264 4.51 -4.41 -15.58
C ILE A 264 3.05 -4.35 -15.97
N TYR A 265 2.18 -4.79 -15.08
CA TYR A 265 0.75 -4.66 -15.19
C TYR A 265 0.26 -3.64 -14.17
N ILE A 266 -0.40 -2.58 -14.64
CA ILE A 266 -0.98 -1.54 -13.80
C ILE A 266 -2.50 -1.64 -13.88
N LEU A 267 -3.15 -1.72 -12.71
CA LEU A 267 -4.60 -1.83 -12.63
C LEU A 267 -5.31 -0.55 -13.14
N PRO A 268 -6.57 -0.66 -13.59
CA PRO A 268 -7.32 0.49 -14.11
C PRO A 268 -7.67 1.51 -13.03
N CYS A 269 -7.75 2.78 -13.40
CA CYS A 269 -8.34 3.82 -12.56
C CYS A 269 -9.87 3.89 -12.77
N ILE A 270 -10.63 3.99 -11.70
CA ILE A 270 -12.11 4.07 -11.76
C ILE A 270 -12.57 5.50 -12.09
N ALA A 271 -11.89 6.51 -11.54
CA ALA A 271 -12.17 7.94 -11.76
C ALA A 271 -10.95 8.80 -11.42
N GLY A 272 -11.01 10.11 -11.69
CA GLY A 272 -9.88 11.04 -11.44
C GLY A 272 -9.38 11.10 -9.99
N HIS A 273 -10.17 10.62 -9.02
CA HIS A 273 -9.76 10.49 -7.61
C HIS A 273 -9.95 9.08 -7.04
N VAL A 274 -10.30 8.09 -7.86
CA VAL A 274 -10.47 6.70 -7.42
C VAL A 274 -9.60 5.82 -8.31
N GLY A 275 -8.48 5.34 -7.76
CA GLY A 275 -7.39 4.77 -8.55
C GLY A 275 -7.38 3.25 -8.64
N ALA A 276 -6.22 2.77 -9.06
CA ALA A 276 -5.88 1.37 -9.22
C ALA A 276 -5.76 0.64 -7.88
N ASP A 277 -5.45 1.37 -6.81
CA ASP A 277 -5.51 0.92 -5.42
C ASP A 277 -6.92 0.48 -5.03
N ALA A 278 -7.93 1.33 -5.24
CA ALA A 278 -9.32 0.99 -5.00
C ALA A 278 -9.80 -0.17 -5.89
N ALA A 279 -9.37 -0.21 -7.16
CA ALA A 279 -9.64 -1.35 -8.04
C ALA A 279 -9.03 -2.65 -7.49
N GLY A 280 -7.84 -2.56 -6.88
CA GLY A 280 -7.19 -3.68 -6.22
C GLY A 280 -7.97 -4.20 -5.01
N VAL A 281 -8.47 -3.30 -4.16
CA VAL A 281 -9.36 -3.65 -3.04
C VAL A 281 -10.65 -4.33 -3.52
N VAL A 282 -11.26 -3.84 -4.61
CA VAL A 282 -12.45 -4.47 -5.22
C VAL A 282 -12.13 -5.86 -5.74
N LEU A 283 -10.97 -6.06 -6.36
CA LEU A 283 -10.56 -7.36 -6.87
C LEU A 283 -10.27 -8.36 -5.73
N ALA A 284 -9.71 -7.88 -4.62
CA ALA A 284 -9.44 -8.69 -3.44
C ALA A 284 -10.71 -9.06 -2.67
N GLU A 285 -11.61 -8.11 -2.36
CA GLU A 285 -12.84 -8.40 -1.61
C GLU A 285 -13.99 -8.96 -2.47
N ALA A 286 -13.93 -8.75 -3.77
CA ALA A 286 -14.88 -9.25 -4.76
C ALA A 286 -16.36 -9.03 -4.38
N PRO A 287 -16.80 -7.80 -4.02
CA PRO A 287 -18.21 -7.54 -3.71
C PRO A 287 -19.16 -7.92 -4.86
N GLN A 288 -18.67 -7.88 -6.10
CA GLN A 288 -19.41 -8.28 -7.30
C GLN A 288 -19.75 -9.78 -7.38
N ASP A 289 -19.16 -10.64 -6.56
CA ASP A 289 -19.43 -12.09 -6.57
C ASP A 289 -20.58 -12.46 -5.62
N GLY A 290 -20.99 -11.56 -4.72
CA GLY A 290 -21.97 -11.80 -3.67
C GLY A 290 -23.26 -10.98 -3.81
N SER A 291 -24.34 -11.43 -3.16
CA SER A 291 -25.57 -10.64 -3.01
C SER A 291 -25.51 -9.62 -1.87
N ASP A 292 -24.68 -9.90 -0.87
CA ASP A 292 -24.55 -9.06 0.33
C ASP A 292 -24.00 -7.70 -0.04
N VAL A 293 -24.60 -6.64 0.51
CA VAL A 293 -24.15 -5.27 0.30
C VAL A 293 -22.94 -5.00 1.18
N GLN A 294 -21.79 -4.84 0.53
CA GLN A 294 -20.52 -4.59 1.19
C GLN A 294 -20.13 -3.12 1.04
N LEU A 295 -19.62 -2.54 2.14
CA LEU A 295 -18.96 -1.25 2.14
C LEU A 295 -17.46 -1.46 2.40
N LEU A 296 -16.66 -1.21 1.38
CA LEU A 296 -15.21 -1.21 1.45
C LEU A 296 -14.75 0.23 1.66
N ILE A 297 -13.88 0.44 2.65
CA ILE A 297 -13.30 1.75 2.94
C ILE A 297 -11.79 1.55 3.06
N ASP A 298 -11.04 2.04 2.08
CA ASP A 298 -9.60 2.22 2.24
C ASP A 298 -9.38 3.52 3.02
N VAL A 299 -8.74 3.43 4.19
CA VAL A 299 -8.53 4.61 5.04
C VAL A 299 -7.09 5.08 4.90
N GLY A 300 -6.92 6.20 4.21
CA GLY A 300 -5.69 6.98 4.18
C GLY A 300 -5.97 8.48 4.26
N THR A 301 -5.01 9.27 3.77
CA THR A 301 -5.14 10.73 3.63
C THR A 301 -6.34 11.12 2.76
N ASN A 302 -6.60 10.33 1.72
CA ASN A 302 -7.92 10.24 1.11
C ASN A 302 -8.50 8.87 1.47
N ALA A 303 -9.83 8.79 1.57
CA ALA A 303 -10.52 7.54 1.77
C ALA A 303 -11.28 7.15 0.50
N GLU A 304 -10.86 6.07 -0.13
CA GLU A 304 -11.57 5.44 -1.23
C GLU A 304 -12.67 4.54 -0.67
N ILE A 305 -13.90 4.82 -1.07
CA ILE A 305 -15.10 4.14 -0.59
C ILE A 305 -15.73 3.41 -1.75
N VAL A 306 -15.92 2.10 -1.63
CA VAL A 306 -16.68 1.29 -2.57
C VAL A 306 -17.87 0.67 -1.87
N LEU A 307 -19.07 0.88 -2.40
CA LEU A 307 -20.31 0.33 -1.89
C LEU A 307 -20.97 -0.50 -2.97
N GLY A 308 -21.31 -1.75 -2.66
CA GLY A 308 -22.24 -2.50 -3.49
C GLY A 308 -22.16 -4.01 -3.37
N ASN A 309 -22.64 -4.67 -4.41
CA ASN A 309 -22.74 -6.11 -4.55
C ASN A 309 -22.68 -6.52 -6.04
N LYS A 310 -23.03 -7.76 -6.38
CA LYS A 310 -23.12 -8.27 -7.77
C LYS A 310 -24.01 -7.47 -8.72
N ASP A 311 -25.02 -6.78 -8.20
CA ASP A 311 -26.01 -6.07 -9.03
C ASP A 311 -25.49 -4.68 -9.41
N ARG A 312 -24.73 -4.04 -8.51
CA ARG A 312 -24.17 -2.70 -8.73
C ARG A 312 -23.06 -2.39 -7.75
N LEU A 313 -22.00 -1.77 -8.25
CA LEU A 313 -20.95 -1.13 -7.46
C LEU A 313 -20.98 0.40 -7.66
N LEU A 314 -20.73 1.13 -6.59
CA LEU A 314 -20.54 2.58 -6.58
C LEU A 314 -19.21 2.88 -5.89
N ALA A 315 -18.45 3.84 -6.42
CA ALA A 315 -17.21 4.28 -5.81
C ALA A 315 -17.19 5.80 -5.62
N ALA A 316 -16.52 6.25 -4.58
CA ALA A 316 -16.20 7.66 -4.33
C ALA A 316 -14.85 7.76 -3.62
N SER A 317 -14.22 8.94 -3.72
CA SER A 317 -13.10 9.30 -2.86
C SER A 317 -13.53 10.45 -1.95
N SER A 318 -13.06 10.42 -0.71
CA SER A 318 -13.40 11.37 0.33
C SER A 318 -12.12 11.99 0.92
N PRO A 319 -11.99 13.33 0.98
CA PRO A 319 -10.82 13.99 1.55
C PRO A 319 -10.88 13.96 3.08
N THR A 320 -10.44 12.85 3.67
CA THR A 320 -10.40 12.63 5.12
C THR A 320 -9.28 13.41 5.79
N GLY A 321 -8.22 13.73 5.05
CA GLY A 321 -7.01 14.35 5.60
C GLY A 321 -6.19 13.35 6.45
N PRO A 322 -4.97 13.74 6.85
CA PRO A 322 -4.01 12.82 7.46
C PRO A 322 -4.21 12.62 8.97
N ALA A 323 -5.30 13.16 9.54
CA ALA A 323 -5.56 13.14 10.99
C ALA A 323 -5.62 11.71 11.55
N PHE A 324 -6.19 10.77 10.78
CA PHE A 324 -6.24 9.36 11.15
C PHE A 324 -4.85 8.68 11.14
N GLU A 325 -3.87 9.23 10.43
CA GLU A 325 -2.50 8.72 10.40
C GLU A 325 -1.64 9.32 11.54
N GLY A 326 -2.24 10.14 12.41
CA GLY A 326 -1.56 10.86 13.49
C GLY A 326 -0.90 12.16 13.05
N ALA A 327 -0.99 12.55 11.77
CA ALA A 327 -0.49 13.85 11.33
C ALA A 327 -1.46 14.97 11.71
N GLN A 328 -0.95 16.17 11.98
CA GLN A 328 -1.75 17.32 12.43
C GLN A 328 -2.51 17.10 13.75
N ILE A 329 -2.06 16.13 14.54
CA ILE A 329 -2.51 15.86 15.91
C ILE A 329 -1.34 16.17 16.85
N SER A 330 -1.61 16.87 17.95
CA SER A 330 -0.57 17.52 18.77
C SER A 330 0.46 16.54 19.36
N SER A 331 -0.01 15.41 19.91
CA SER A 331 0.85 14.30 20.33
C SER A 331 0.86 13.15 19.31
N GLY A 332 0.35 13.40 18.10
CA GLY A 332 0.18 12.38 17.08
C GLY A 332 1.49 12.01 16.39
N GLN A 333 1.66 10.74 16.09
CA GLN A 333 2.76 10.22 15.30
C GLN A 333 2.33 9.01 14.47
N ARG A 334 3.19 8.59 13.54
CA ARG A 334 2.96 7.32 12.82
C ARG A 334 3.14 6.13 13.73
N ALA A 335 2.55 4.99 13.34
CA ALA A 335 2.72 3.72 14.04
C ALA A 335 4.20 3.28 14.03
N ALA A 336 4.84 3.39 15.18
CA ALA A 336 6.24 3.04 15.42
C ALA A 336 6.46 2.68 16.90
N PRO A 337 7.52 1.94 17.26
CA PRO A 337 7.80 1.60 18.64
C PRO A 337 7.77 2.81 19.59
N GLY A 338 7.09 2.66 20.72
CA GLY A 338 6.84 3.74 21.68
C GLY A 338 5.60 4.62 21.42
N ALA A 339 4.92 4.45 20.27
CA ALA A 339 3.62 5.07 20.04
C ALA A 339 2.52 4.33 20.81
N ILE A 340 1.64 5.06 21.51
CA ILE A 340 0.40 4.49 22.08
C ILE A 340 -0.49 4.01 20.93
N GLU A 341 -0.87 2.73 20.95
CA GLU A 341 -1.76 2.12 19.94
C GLU A 341 -3.10 1.65 20.49
N ARG A 342 -3.20 1.42 21.81
CA ARG A 342 -4.46 1.09 22.49
C ARG A 342 -4.67 1.96 23.72
N LEU A 343 -5.92 2.34 24.01
CA LEU A 343 -6.30 3.10 25.19
C LEU A 343 -7.64 2.63 25.76
N ARG A 344 -7.71 2.47 27.08
CA ARG A 344 -8.95 2.30 27.85
C ARG A 344 -9.01 3.38 28.92
N ILE A 345 -10.19 3.92 29.21
CA ILE A 345 -10.38 4.92 30.27
C ILE A 345 -11.36 4.37 31.29
N ASN A 346 -10.97 4.38 32.57
CA ASN A 346 -11.88 3.97 33.63
C ASN A 346 -13.05 4.99 33.75
N PRO A 347 -14.33 4.57 33.66
CA PRO A 347 -15.46 5.49 33.67
C PRO A 347 -15.71 6.17 35.03
N GLU A 348 -15.16 5.63 36.12
CA GLU A 348 -15.33 6.18 37.47
C GLU A 348 -14.21 7.16 37.84
N THR A 349 -12.95 6.76 37.58
CA THR A 349 -11.75 7.52 37.97
C THR A 349 -11.19 8.40 36.86
N PHE A 350 -11.55 8.12 35.61
CA PHE A 350 -10.96 8.72 34.40
C PHE A 350 -9.47 8.47 34.24
N GLU A 351 -8.92 7.46 34.90
CA GLU A 351 -7.53 7.06 34.70
C GLU A 351 -7.37 6.28 33.38
N PRO A 352 -6.38 6.65 32.54
CA PRO A 352 -6.08 5.94 31.31
C PRO A 352 -5.24 4.68 31.58
N ARG A 353 -5.52 3.63 30.81
CA ARG A 353 -4.72 2.42 30.68
C ARG A 353 -4.37 2.24 29.20
N PHE A 354 -3.10 2.10 28.84
CA PHE A 354 -2.67 2.06 27.42
C PHE A 354 -1.65 0.96 27.14
N SER A 355 -1.50 0.60 25.87
CA SER A 355 -0.38 -0.19 25.35
C SER A 355 0.35 0.60 24.27
N VAL A 356 1.66 0.34 24.13
CA VAL A 356 2.51 0.98 23.12
C VAL A 356 3.03 -0.05 22.13
N ILE A 357 3.21 0.37 20.88
CA ILE A 357 3.81 -0.48 19.86
C ILE A 357 5.19 -0.95 20.33
N GLY A 358 5.42 -2.26 20.27
CA GLY A 358 6.66 -2.88 20.74
C GLY A 358 6.59 -3.46 22.14
N SER A 359 5.47 -3.29 22.86
CA SER A 359 5.19 -3.94 24.14
C SER A 359 3.84 -4.66 24.11
N ASP A 360 3.81 -5.90 24.60
CA ASP A 360 2.57 -6.66 24.80
C ASP A 360 1.95 -6.42 26.19
N ILE A 361 2.58 -5.58 27.01
CA ILE A 361 2.20 -5.30 28.41
C ILE A 361 1.44 -3.97 28.47
N TRP A 362 0.38 -3.91 29.27
CA TRP A 362 -0.37 -2.67 29.51
C TRP A 362 0.29 -1.78 30.57
N SER A 363 0.02 -0.49 30.52
CA SER A 363 0.62 0.53 31.40
C SER A 363 0.38 0.35 32.91
N ASP A 364 -0.55 -0.51 33.31
CA ASP A 364 -0.89 -0.84 34.69
C ASP A 364 -0.45 -2.25 35.12
N GLU A 365 0.27 -2.96 34.26
CA GLU A 365 0.80 -4.29 34.50
C GLU A 365 2.28 -4.22 34.91
N ASP A 366 2.71 -5.13 35.80
CA ASP A 366 4.10 -5.22 36.25
C ASP A 366 5.05 -5.49 35.06
N GLY A 367 6.16 -4.76 34.98
CA GLY A 367 7.14 -4.91 33.90
C GLY A 367 6.96 -3.93 32.73
N PHE A 368 5.94 -3.06 32.76
CA PHE A 368 5.70 -2.09 31.69
C PHE A 368 6.86 -1.09 31.54
N ASP A 369 7.33 -0.52 32.64
CA ASP A 369 8.41 0.48 32.61
C ASP A 369 9.70 -0.10 32.03
N GLU A 370 10.02 -1.36 32.33
CA GLU A 370 11.14 -2.09 31.73
C GLU A 370 10.90 -2.39 30.25
N ALA A 371 9.67 -2.76 29.85
CA ALA A 371 9.34 -3.06 28.46
C ALA A 371 9.46 -1.83 27.54
N VAL A 372 9.28 -0.63 28.09
CA VAL A 372 9.35 0.63 27.33
C VAL A 372 10.63 1.42 27.61
N SER A 373 11.59 0.91 28.37
CA SER A 373 12.78 1.67 28.80
C SER A 373 13.63 2.18 27.63
N ASP A 374 13.69 1.40 26.54
CA ASP A 374 14.55 1.69 25.38
C ASP A 374 13.89 2.67 24.40
N THR A 375 12.57 2.60 24.24
CA THR A 375 11.83 3.41 23.26
C THR A 375 11.15 4.63 23.89
N GLY A 376 10.77 4.52 25.17
CA GLY A 376 9.90 5.47 25.86
C GLY A 376 8.49 5.52 25.27
N ILE A 377 7.70 6.49 25.75
CA ILE A 377 6.38 6.84 25.22
C ILE A 377 6.53 8.13 24.42
N THR A 378 6.56 8.00 23.10
CA THR A 378 6.97 9.07 22.18
C THR A 378 5.79 9.86 21.59
N GLY A 379 4.60 9.26 21.57
CA GLY A 379 3.39 9.88 21.03
C GLY A 379 2.22 8.90 20.99
N ILE A 380 1.17 9.26 20.25
CA ILE A 380 0.01 8.41 20.00
C ILE A 380 -0.17 8.19 18.50
N CYS A 381 -0.34 6.93 18.08
CA CYS A 381 -0.61 6.63 16.68
C CYS A 381 -2.12 6.65 16.38
N GLY A 382 -2.47 6.58 15.11
CA GLY A 382 -3.86 6.70 14.68
C GLY A 382 -4.84 5.77 15.41
N SER A 383 -4.48 4.50 15.63
CA SER A 383 -5.37 3.55 16.33
C SER A 383 -5.57 3.98 17.78
N GLY A 384 -4.50 4.43 18.44
CA GLY A 384 -4.54 5.04 19.76
C GLY A 384 -5.44 6.28 19.79
N ILE A 385 -5.37 7.16 18.78
CA ILE A 385 -6.22 8.36 18.69
C ILE A 385 -7.70 7.97 18.59
N ILE A 386 -8.04 7.00 17.74
CA ILE A 386 -9.41 6.52 17.58
C ILE A 386 -9.95 5.90 18.86
N GLU A 387 -9.17 5.02 19.52
CA GLU A 387 -9.58 4.46 20.80
C GLU A 387 -9.67 5.55 21.88
N ALA A 388 -8.76 6.52 21.89
CA ALA A 388 -8.76 7.61 22.86
C ALA A 388 -10.03 8.45 22.79
N LEU A 389 -10.38 8.94 21.60
CA LEU A 389 -11.58 9.75 21.41
C LEU A 389 -12.84 8.92 21.66
N GLY A 390 -12.85 7.65 21.26
CA GLY A 390 -13.97 6.76 21.51
C GLY A 390 -14.18 6.51 23.01
N GLU A 391 -13.11 6.24 23.77
CA GLU A 391 -13.17 6.08 25.23
C GLU A 391 -13.55 7.40 25.92
N MET A 392 -12.99 8.53 25.51
CA MET A 392 -13.38 9.84 26.04
C MET A 392 -14.87 10.11 25.83
N TYR A 393 -15.43 9.70 24.69
CA TYR A 393 -16.86 9.82 24.43
C TYR A 393 -17.69 8.86 25.30
N LEU A 394 -17.30 7.58 25.37
CA LEU A 394 -18.01 6.56 26.15
C LEU A 394 -18.01 6.83 27.66
N THR A 395 -16.94 7.45 28.17
CA THR A 395 -16.80 7.83 29.59
C THR A 395 -17.40 9.20 29.92
N GLY A 396 -17.86 9.95 28.90
CA GLY A 396 -18.42 11.29 29.08
C GLY A 396 -17.39 12.40 29.31
N LEU A 397 -16.09 12.13 29.08
CA LEU A 397 -15.05 13.17 29.09
C LEU A 397 -15.23 14.18 27.95
N ILE A 398 -15.81 13.75 26.84
CA ILE A 398 -16.21 14.63 25.75
C ILE A 398 -17.72 14.54 25.49
N THR A 399 -18.30 15.68 25.18
CA THR A 399 -19.70 15.78 24.74
C THR A 399 -19.86 15.28 23.30
N ALA A 400 -21.11 15.09 22.85
CA ALA A 400 -21.40 14.72 21.46
C ALA A 400 -20.92 15.76 20.43
N ASP A 401 -20.81 17.03 20.82
CA ASP A 401 -20.24 18.10 20.00
C ASP A 401 -18.70 18.05 19.97
N GLY A 402 -18.08 17.16 20.76
CA GLY A 402 -16.63 16.98 20.86
C GLY A 402 -15.94 17.93 21.84
N VAL A 403 -16.69 18.62 22.70
CA VAL A 403 -16.11 19.52 23.71
C VAL A 403 -15.67 18.72 24.93
N ILE A 404 -14.44 18.90 25.38
CA ILE A 404 -13.92 18.34 26.64
C ILE A 404 -14.64 18.98 27.83
N ASP A 405 -15.25 18.17 28.69
CA ASP A 405 -16.00 18.66 29.84
C ASP A 405 -15.07 19.09 30.98
N GLY A 406 -14.79 20.39 31.03
CA GLY A 406 -13.98 21.00 32.08
C GLY A 406 -14.54 20.89 33.49
N ASN A 407 -15.84 20.61 33.66
CA ASN A 407 -16.41 20.41 35.00
C ASN A 407 -15.79 19.17 35.69
N LEU A 408 -15.27 18.23 34.91
CA LEU A 408 -14.59 17.03 35.39
C LEU A 408 -13.19 17.29 35.94
N ALA A 409 -12.61 18.48 35.77
CA ALA A 409 -11.33 18.85 36.40
C ALA A 409 -11.39 18.81 37.94
N SER A 410 -12.59 18.90 38.52
CA SER A 410 -12.80 18.72 39.97
C SER A 410 -12.78 17.25 40.42
N ARG A 411 -12.88 16.31 39.47
CA ARG A 411 -12.96 14.87 39.72
C ARG A 411 -11.68 14.12 39.34
N THR A 412 -10.89 14.64 38.42
CA THR A 412 -9.63 14.04 37.98
C THR A 412 -8.61 15.12 37.64
N GLU A 413 -7.34 14.86 37.97
CA GLU A 413 -6.21 15.71 37.59
C GLU A 413 -5.80 15.53 36.11
N ARG A 414 -6.42 14.58 35.41
CA ARG A 414 -6.17 14.32 33.98
C ARG A 414 -6.79 15.37 33.08
N ILE A 415 -7.79 16.11 33.56
CA ILE A 415 -8.41 17.23 32.83
C ILE A 415 -7.78 18.54 33.27
N GLU A 416 -7.10 19.19 32.34
CA GLU A 416 -6.33 20.40 32.60
C GLU A 416 -6.86 21.57 31.75
N ALA A 417 -6.83 22.78 32.30
CA ALA A 417 -7.18 23.97 31.55
C ALA A 417 -6.13 24.27 30.47
N ASP A 418 -6.59 24.60 29.26
CA ASP A 418 -5.75 24.97 28.12
C ASP A 418 -6.36 26.21 27.44
N GLY A 419 -5.92 27.40 27.88
CA GLY A 419 -6.49 28.67 27.44
C GLY A 419 -7.99 28.78 27.75
N ARG A 420 -8.82 28.77 26.70
CA ARG A 420 -10.29 28.84 26.81
C ARG A 420 -10.97 27.47 26.77
N THR A 421 -10.19 26.42 26.66
CA THR A 421 -10.61 25.03 26.50
C THR A 421 -9.97 24.17 27.57
N PHE A 422 -10.13 22.86 27.44
CA PHE A 422 -9.50 21.87 28.30
C PHE A 422 -8.74 20.86 27.45
N LYS A 423 -7.83 20.14 28.07
CA LYS A 423 -7.06 19.04 27.47
C LYS A 423 -7.11 17.82 28.40
N TYR A 424 -6.94 16.63 27.83
CA TYR A 424 -6.90 15.37 28.58
C TYR A 424 -5.50 14.77 28.53
N ARG A 425 -4.82 14.71 29.67
CA ARG A 425 -3.46 14.19 29.81
C ARG A 425 -3.47 12.66 29.93
N ILE A 426 -2.97 11.94 28.94
CA ILE A 426 -2.84 10.48 28.99
C ILE A 426 -1.57 10.10 29.78
N THR A 427 -0.45 10.69 29.38
CA THR A 427 0.87 10.55 30.02
C THR A 427 1.51 11.92 30.14
N ASP A 428 2.71 12.01 30.72
CA ASP A 428 3.45 13.27 30.78
C ASP A 428 3.91 13.76 29.39
N THR A 429 3.95 12.88 28.39
CA THR A 429 4.34 13.21 27.00
C THR A 429 3.17 13.24 26.02
N VAL A 430 2.05 12.60 26.35
CA VAL A 430 0.89 12.44 25.45
C VAL A 430 -0.34 13.10 26.06
N THR A 431 -0.87 14.09 25.34
CA THR A 431 -2.10 14.80 25.73
C THR A 431 -3.01 14.97 24.51
N ILE A 432 -4.32 14.89 24.72
CA ILE A 432 -5.32 15.17 23.70
C ILE A 432 -5.84 16.59 23.89
N LEU A 433 -5.62 17.46 22.90
CA LEU A 433 -6.13 18.82 22.89
C LEU A 433 -7.53 18.90 22.27
N GLN A 434 -8.24 19.99 22.59
CA GLN A 434 -9.55 20.26 21.97
C GLN A 434 -9.48 20.35 20.43
N ASN A 435 -8.38 20.89 19.90
CA ASN A 435 -8.17 20.99 18.45
C ASN A 435 -7.89 19.62 17.81
N ASP A 436 -7.25 18.69 18.52
CA ASP A 436 -7.02 17.32 18.04
C ASP A 436 -8.36 16.60 17.82
N ILE A 437 -9.28 16.74 18.80
CA ILE A 437 -10.65 16.21 18.67
C ILE A 437 -11.33 16.82 17.44
N ARG A 438 -11.16 18.13 17.21
CA ARG A 438 -11.78 18.80 16.08
C ARG A 438 -11.23 18.32 14.73
N ALA A 439 -9.93 18.07 14.64
CA ALA A 439 -9.29 17.53 13.44
C ALA A 439 -9.87 16.14 13.09
N ILE A 440 -10.01 15.26 14.09
CA ILE A 440 -10.60 13.93 13.88
C ILE A 440 -12.08 14.01 13.52
N GLN A 441 -12.84 14.91 14.14
CA GLN A 441 -14.25 15.13 13.78
C GLN A 441 -14.41 15.54 12.32
N LEU A 442 -13.55 16.42 11.80
CA LEU A 442 -13.59 16.85 10.40
C LEU A 442 -13.27 15.67 9.45
N ALA A 443 -12.22 14.91 9.76
CA ALA A 443 -11.84 13.73 9.00
C ALA A 443 -12.98 12.68 8.96
N LYS A 444 -13.55 12.36 10.12
CA LYS A 444 -14.67 11.43 10.26
C LYS A 444 -15.93 11.96 9.57
N ALA A 445 -16.21 13.26 9.61
CA ALA A 445 -17.37 13.85 8.95
C ALA A 445 -17.29 13.72 7.42
N ALA A 446 -16.11 13.91 6.83
CA ALA A 446 -15.88 13.70 5.40
C ALA A 446 -16.17 12.23 5.01
N LEU A 447 -15.56 11.28 5.72
CA LEU A 447 -15.79 9.85 5.49
C LEU A 447 -17.28 9.47 5.64
N HIS A 448 -17.92 9.96 6.70
CA HIS A 448 -19.34 9.73 6.97
C HIS A 448 -20.24 10.24 5.86
N ALA A 449 -19.98 11.47 5.39
CA ALA A 449 -20.71 12.03 4.26
C ALA A 449 -20.51 11.20 2.99
N GLY A 450 -19.27 10.75 2.72
CA GLY A 450 -18.92 9.93 1.57
C GLY A 450 -19.75 8.65 1.48
N PHE A 451 -19.71 7.79 2.52
CA PHE A 451 -20.48 6.55 2.47
C PHE A 451 -21.99 6.79 2.52
N LYS A 452 -22.48 7.83 3.22
CA LYS A 452 -23.92 8.14 3.23
C LYS A 452 -24.43 8.56 1.86
N LEU A 453 -23.68 9.36 1.12
CA LEU A 453 -24.04 9.74 -0.25
C LEU A 453 -24.11 8.51 -1.18
N LEU A 454 -23.17 7.56 -1.03
CA LEU A 454 -23.23 6.31 -1.78
C LEU A 454 -24.46 5.47 -1.40
N MET A 455 -24.77 5.37 -0.10
CA MET A 455 -25.96 4.65 0.38
C MET A 455 -27.25 5.29 -0.15
N ASP A 456 -27.35 6.62 -0.14
CA ASP A 456 -28.50 7.36 -0.69
C ASP A 456 -28.64 7.12 -2.20
N LYS A 457 -27.52 7.11 -2.93
CA LYS A 457 -27.49 6.84 -4.38
C LYS A 457 -27.88 5.38 -4.71
N MET A 458 -27.50 4.45 -3.84
CA MET A 458 -27.90 3.03 -3.92
C MET A 458 -29.32 2.79 -3.38
N ARG A 459 -29.90 3.78 -2.68
CA ARG A 459 -31.21 3.76 -2.03
C ARG A 459 -31.33 2.68 -0.94
N ILE A 460 -30.27 2.53 -0.16
CA ILE A 460 -30.20 1.59 0.97
C ILE A 460 -30.06 2.35 2.29
N LYS A 461 -30.44 1.70 3.40
CA LYS A 461 -30.31 2.27 4.75
C LYS A 461 -29.26 1.57 5.61
N THR A 462 -28.94 0.33 5.27
CA THR A 462 -28.04 -0.56 6.00
C THR A 462 -27.09 -1.23 5.03
N VAL A 463 -25.98 -1.73 5.56
CA VAL A 463 -25.01 -2.56 4.84
C VAL A 463 -24.86 -3.88 5.59
N ASP A 464 -24.59 -4.95 4.87
CA ASP A 464 -24.47 -6.29 5.45
C ASP A 464 -23.07 -6.50 6.05
N ARG A 465 -22.04 -5.94 5.39
CA ARG A 465 -20.63 -6.07 5.77
C ARG A 465 -19.87 -4.77 5.53
N VAL A 466 -18.94 -4.45 6.42
CA VAL A 466 -17.99 -3.34 6.27
C VAL A 466 -16.58 -3.89 6.32
N VAL A 467 -15.75 -3.47 5.37
CA VAL A 467 -14.33 -3.83 5.32
C VAL A 467 -13.51 -2.55 5.39
N LEU A 468 -12.68 -2.44 6.42
CA LEU A 468 -11.69 -1.37 6.58
C LEU A 468 -10.34 -1.87 6.03
N ALA A 469 -9.92 -1.29 4.91
CA ALA A 469 -8.66 -1.56 4.23
C ALA A 469 -7.63 -0.43 4.49
N GLY A 470 -6.43 -0.63 3.94
CA GLY A 470 -5.33 0.31 4.06
C GLY A 470 -4.44 0.05 5.27
N ALA A 471 -3.25 0.65 5.26
CA ALA A 471 -2.28 0.51 6.33
C ALA A 471 -2.89 0.88 7.69
N PHE A 472 -3.67 1.96 7.73
CA PHE A 472 -4.37 2.42 8.93
C PHE A 472 -5.54 1.51 9.32
N GLY A 473 -6.40 1.13 8.36
CA GLY A 473 -7.59 0.31 8.61
C GLY A 473 -7.29 -1.02 9.31
N THR A 474 -6.09 -1.58 9.12
CA THR A 474 -5.63 -2.81 9.80
C THR A 474 -5.66 -2.73 11.33
N HIS A 475 -5.42 -1.55 11.90
CA HIS A 475 -5.17 -1.37 13.33
C HIS A 475 -6.35 -0.73 14.07
N ILE A 476 -7.40 -0.35 13.34
CA ILE A 476 -8.61 0.21 13.94
C ILE A 476 -9.43 -0.92 14.54
N ASP A 477 -9.73 -0.83 15.83
CA ASP A 477 -10.69 -1.70 16.47
C ASP A 477 -12.12 -1.32 15.99
N PRO A 478 -12.85 -2.25 15.34
CA PRO A 478 -14.15 -1.98 14.75
C PRO A 478 -15.17 -1.34 15.69
N LYS A 479 -15.08 -1.64 17.00
CA LYS A 479 -15.97 -1.05 18.01
C LYS A 479 -15.83 0.46 18.02
N TYR A 480 -14.60 0.98 18.02
CA TYR A 480 -14.37 2.42 18.11
C TYR A 480 -14.65 3.14 16.79
N ALA A 481 -14.40 2.48 15.64
CA ALA A 481 -14.85 2.99 14.35
C ALA A 481 -16.38 3.22 14.32
N MET A 482 -17.15 2.28 14.86
CA MET A 482 -18.61 2.41 15.00
C MET A 482 -19.01 3.50 15.99
N VAL A 483 -18.41 3.51 17.19
CA VAL A 483 -18.70 4.53 18.23
C VAL A 483 -18.48 5.94 17.71
N LEU A 484 -17.39 6.17 16.98
CA LEU A 484 -17.10 7.47 16.39
C LEU A 484 -17.93 7.76 15.12
N GLY A 485 -18.67 6.77 14.60
CA GLY A 485 -19.50 6.90 13.40
C GLY A 485 -18.67 7.01 12.12
N MET A 486 -17.48 6.39 12.08
CA MET A 486 -16.63 6.29 10.88
C MET A 486 -17.17 5.29 9.86
N VAL A 487 -18.05 4.39 10.30
CA VAL A 487 -18.75 3.40 9.47
C VAL A 487 -20.26 3.47 9.75
N PRO A 488 -21.14 3.00 8.85
CA PRO A 488 -22.56 2.88 9.14
C PRO A 488 -22.83 1.83 10.21
N ASP A 489 -23.96 1.96 10.89
CA ASP A 489 -24.43 0.95 11.84
C ASP A 489 -24.66 -0.39 11.11
N CYS A 490 -23.94 -1.41 11.56
CA CYS A 490 -24.07 -2.80 11.16
C CYS A 490 -23.72 -3.70 12.35
N ALA A 491 -23.95 -5.01 12.24
CA ALA A 491 -23.56 -5.92 13.32
C ALA A 491 -22.03 -5.89 13.47
N LEU A 492 -21.52 -5.66 14.69
CA LEU A 492 -20.08 -5.56 14.96
C LEU A 492 -19.25 -6.73 14.37
N PRO A 493 -19.71 -8.01 14.41
CA PRO A 493 -18.99 -9.11 13.77
C PRO A 493 -18.81 -8.99 12.25
N ASN A 494 -19.59 -8.12 11.60
CA ASN A 494 -19.56 -7.89 10.15
C ASN A 494 -18.68 -6.69 9.77
N VAL A 495 -18.02 -6.03 10.74
CA VAL A 495 -17.02 -5.00 10.50
C VAL A 495 -15.63 -5.62 10.65
N VAL A 496 -14.90 -5.72 9.53
CA VAL A 496 -13.63 -6.44 9.47
C VAL A 496 -12.51 -5.50 9.02
N ALA A 497 -11.36 -5.58 9.69
CA ALA A 497 -10.13 -4.91 9.27
C ALA A 497 -9.30 -5.85 8.37
N ALA A 498 -9.14 -5.51 7.09
CA ALA A 498 -8.51 -6.37 6.08
C ALA A 498 -7.08 -5.96 5.68
N GLY A 499 -6.63 -4.77 6.07
CA GLY A 499 -5.26 -4.25 5.86
C GLY A 499 -4.90 -3.90 4.42
N ILE A 500 -3.59 -3.78 4.11
CA ILE A 500 -3.12 -3.52 2.73
C ILE A 500 -3.47 -4.74 1.88
N GLN A 501 -4.39 -4.55 0.93
CA GLN A 501 -4.84 -5.60 0.04
C GLN A 501 -4.09 -5.50 -1.29
N LEU A 502 -2.95 -6.18 -1.35
CA LEU A 502 -2.27 -6.42 -2.61
C LEU A 502 -2.96 -7.59 -3.32
N VAL A 503 -3.42 -7.32 -4.54
CA VAL A 503 -4.16 -8.26 -5.38
C VAL A 503 -3.29 -9.48 -5.70
N PRO A 504 -3.76 -10.69 -5.38
CA PRO A 504 -3.31 -11.89 -6.05
C PRO A 504 -4.26 -12.20 -7.21
N GLU A 505 -3.70 -12.39 -8.41
CA GLU A 505 -4.45 -12.59 -9.65
C GLU A 505 -5.47 -13.74 -9.56
N ARG A 506 -6.74 -13.44 -9.90
CA ARG A 506 -7.70 -14.43 -10.37
C ARG A 506 -7.93 -14.21 -11.87
N GLY A 507 -7.79 -15.30 -12.62
CA GLY A 507 -7.75 -15.35 -14.08
C GLY A 507 -8.66 -14.37 -14.81
N TRP A 508 -8.02 -13.42 -15.49
CA TRP A 508 -8.62 -12.73 -16.63
C TRP A 508 -8.72 -13.75 -17.77
N ARG A 509 -9.95 -14.07 -18.20
CA ARG A 509 -10.14 -14.62 -19.54
C ARG A 509 -10.01 -13.44 -20.50
N CYS A 510 -9.04 -13.51 -21.41
CA CYS A 510 -9.02 -12.65 -22.60
C CYS A 510 -10.37 -12.61 -23.30
#